data_AF-T0YV27-F1
#
_entry.id   AF-T0YV27-F1
#
_cell.length_a   1.000
_cell.length_b   1.000
_cell.length_c   1.000
_cell.angle_alpha   90.00
_cell.angle_beta   90.00
_cell.angle_gamma   90.00
#
_symmetry.space_group_name_H-M   'P 1'
#
loop_
_entity.id
_entity.type
_entity.pdbx_description
1 polymer ?
#
loop_
_entity_poly.entity_id
_entity_poly.type
_entity_poly.pdbx_seq_one_letter_code
_entity_poly.pdbx_strand_id
1 'polypeptide(L)'
;MAIIFTFSAGGMGGSFFPLLCLGAATGGLIANIGSLEPFDFGVVMGMSSFLAAGYKTPLASVVFIAESTHSSAYLIPGLMATVFAYVTSGATSISSHQR
;
A
#
# COMPACT_ATOMS: atom_id res chain seq x y z
N MET A 1 -4.26 -9.92 -11.58
CA MET A 1 -4.46 -10.10 -13.04
C MET A 1 -5.56 -9.21 -13.60
N ALA A 2 -6.76 -9.15 -13.00
CA ALA A 2 -7.82 -8.23 -13.43
C ALA A 2 -7.37 -6.76 -13.56
N ILE A 3 -6.64 -6.25 -12.56
CA ILE A 3 -6.13 -4.87 -12.53
C ILE A 3 -5.25 -4.57 -13.76
N ILE A 4 -4.34 -5.49 -14.09
CA ILE A 4 -3.43 -5.35 -15.24
C ILE A 4 -4.26 -5.30 -16.53
N PHE A 5 -5.23 -6.21 -16.68
CA PHE A 5 -6.08 -6.27 -17.87
C PHE A 5 -6.92 -5.01 -18.05
N THR A 6 -7.50 -4.49 -16.96
CA THR A 6 -8.30 -3.25 -17.00
C THR A 6 -7.46 -2.06 -17.45
N PHE A 7 -6.28 -1.85 -16.88
CA PHE A 7 -5.42 -0.74 -17.27
C PHE A 7 -4.81 -0.93 -18.67
N SER A 8 -4.46 -2.17 -19.07
CA SER A 8 -3.97 -2.44 -20.42
C SER A 8 -5.05 -2.33 -21.50
N ALA A 9 -6.32 -2.57 -21.15
CA ALA A 9 -7.46 -2.43 -22.04
C ALA A 9 -8.00 -0.99 -22.15
N GLY A 10 -7.32 -0.01 -21.53
CA GLY A 10 -7.73 1.40 -21.57
C GLY A 10 -8.87 1.76 -20.61
N GLY A 11 -9.08 0.97 -19.55
CA GLY A 11 -10.06 1.30 -18.51
C GLY A 11 -9.74 2.63 -17.83
N MET A 12 -10.71 3.54 -17.80
CA MET A 12 -10.59 4.82 -17.08
C MET A 12 -10.91 4.62 -15.59
N GLY A 13 -9.94 4.91 -14.73
CA GLY A 13 -10.09 4.82 -13.27
C GLY A 13 -8.77 5.04 -12.55
N GLY A 14 -8.82 5.39 -11.26
CA GLY A 14 -7.63 5.55 -10.43
C GLY A 14 -7.07 4.21 -9.96
N SER A 15 -5.73 4.08 -9.91
CA SER A 15 -5.06 2.87 -9.40
C SER A 15 -5.07 2.75 -7.87
N PHE A 16 -5.65 3.72 -7.16
CA PHE A 16 -5.58 3.85 -5.71
C PHE A 16 -6.18 2.64 -4.97
N PHE A 17 -7.47 2.38 -5.17
CA PHE A 17 -8.16 1.25 -4.58
C PHE A 17 -7.56 -0.11 -4.98
N PRO A 18 -7.22 -0.34 -6.26
CA PRO A 18 -6.52 -1.55 -6.67
C PRO A 18 -5.23 -1.83 -5.88
N LEU A 19 -4.40 -0.80 -5.65
CA LEU A 19 -3.16 -0.94 -4.87
C LEU A 19 -3.46 -1.18 -3.39
N LEU A 20 -4.47 -0.50 -2.86
CA LEU A 20 -4.91 -0.67 -1.49
C LEU A 20 -5.34 -2.13 -1.23
N CYS A 21 -6.18 -2.68 -2.11
CA CYS A 21 -6.64 -4.08 -2.01
C CYS A 21 -5.49 -5.08 -2.18
N LEU A 22 -4.56 -4.83 -3.12
CA LEU A 22 -3.36 -5.66 -3.27
C LEU A 22 -2.49 -5.62 -2.02
N GLY A 23 -2.30 -4.45 -1.43
CA GLY A 23 -1.56 -4.28 -0.19
C GLY A 23 -2.21 -5.01 0.98
N ALA A 24 -3.52 -4.88 1.14
CA ALA A 24 -4.28 -5.59 2.17
C ALA A 24 -4.16 -7.11 2.03
N ALA A 25 -4.36 -7.63 0.81
CA ALA A 25 -4.27 -9.07 0.55
C ALA A 25 -2.85 -9.59 0.79
N THR A 26 -1.83 -8.90 0.30
CA THR A 26 -0.43 -9.30 0.46
C THR A 26 0.00 -9.20 1.94
N GLY A 27 -0.40 -8.13 2.62
CA GLY A 27 -0.15 -7.94 4.05
C GLY A 27 -0.83 -8.99 4.93
N GLY A 28 -2.07 -9.35 4.61
CA GLY A 28 -2.80 -10.43 5.28
C GLY A 28 -2.20 -11.81 5.02
N LEU A 29 -1.66 -12.07 3.82
CA LEU A 29 -0.92 -13.30 3.55
C LEU A 29 0.36 -13.38 4.39
N ILE A 30 1.12 -12.28 4.44
CA ILE A 30 2.34 -12.19 5.28
C ILE A 30 2.00 -12.36 6.76
N ALA A 31 0.91 -11.75 7.23
CA ALA A 31 0.44 -11.91 8.61
C ALA A 31 0.08 -13.36 8.94
N ASN A 32 -0.62 -14.06 8.04
CA ASN A 32 -0.92 -15.48 8.20
C ASN A 32 0.34 -16.33 8.26
N ILE A 33 1.26 -16.15 7.30
CA ILE A 33 2.50 -16.95 7.21
C ILE A 33 3.40 -16.69 8.42
N GLY A 34 3.51 -15.43 8.84
CA GLY A 34 4.31 -15.03 9.99
C GLY A 34 3.62 -15.22 11.34
N SER A 35 2.36 -15.66 11.36
CA SER A 35 1.52 -15.72 12.57
C SER A 35 1.56 -14.42 13.38
N LEU A 36 1.47 -13.28 12.67
CA LEU A 36 1.52 -11.95 13.27
C LEU A 36 0.20 -11.65 13.97
N GLU A 37 0.25 -11.37 15.27
CA GLU A 37 -0.87 -10.84 16.04
C GLU A 37 -0.61 -9.38 16.44
N PRO A 38 -1.60 -8.49 16.29
CA PRO A 38 -2.91 -8.71 15.65
C PRO A 38 -2.79 -8.88 14.13
N PHE A 39 -3.67 -9.69 13.53
CA PHE A 39 -3.72 -9.91 12.08
C PHE A 39 -3.81 -8.59 11.28
N ASP A 40 -4.62 -7.66 11.79
CA ASP A 40 -4.83 -6.34 11.20
C ASP A 40 -3.54 -5.53 11.08
N PHE A 41 -2.53 -5.78 11.91
CA PHE A 41 -1.23 -5.13 11.80
C PHE A 41 -0.61 -5.41 10.43
N GLY A 42 -0.54 -6.67 10.00
CA GLY A 42 0.05 -6.99 8.70
C GLY A 42 -0.76 -6.47 7.52
N VAL A 43 -2.09 -6.45 7.65
CA VAL A 43 -3.00 -5.86 6.63
C VAL A 43 -2.73 -4.35 6.48
N VAL A 44 -2.68 -3.62 7.60
CA VAL A 44 -2.45 -2.16 7.66
C VAL A 44 -1.06 -1.78 7.13
N MET A 45 -0.03 -2.55 7.48
CA MET A 45 1.33 -2.37 6.96
C MET A 45 1.39 -2.66 5.46
N GLY A 46 0.70 -3.70 4.98
CA GLY A 46 0.60 -4.03 3.57
C GLY A 46 -0.09 -2.93 2.75
N MET A 47 -1.21 -2.42 3.23
CA MET A 47 -1.95 -1.32 2.59
C MET A 47 -1.10 -0.05 2.46
N SER A 48 -0.47 0.39 3.54
CA SER A 48 0.34 1.62 3.56
C SER A 48 1.60 1.49 2.70
N SER A 49 2.29 0.34 2.75
CA SER A 49 3.52 0.09 1.98
C SER A 49 3.27 0.03 0.47
N PHE A 50 2.22 -0.64 0.01
CA PHE A 50 1.87 -0.69 -1.42
C PHE A 50 1.48 0.67 -1.97
N LEU A 51 0.74 1.45 -1.17
CA LEU A 51 0.35 2.80 -1.56
C LEU A 51 1.57 3.72 -1.68
N ALA A 52 2.49 3.64 -0.72
CA ALA A 52 3.76 4.39 -0.73
C ALA A 52 4.66 3.98 -1.89
N ALA A 53 4.76 2.68 -2.18
CA ALA A 53 5.57 2.14 -3.27
C ALA A 53 5.06 2.57 -4.65
N GLY A 54 3.75 2.58 -4.85
CA GLY A 54 3.13 3.00 -6.10
C GLY A 54 3.19 4.51 -6.32
N TYR A 55 2.66 5.28 -5.37
CA TYR A 55 2.51 6.72 -5.53
C TYR A 55 3.74 7.53 -5.11
N LYS A 56 4.76 6.90 -4.54
CA LYS A 56 5.97 7.58 -4.05
C LYS A 56 5.68 8.62 -2.98
N THR A 57 4.66 8.37 -2.15
CA THR A 57 4.18 9.27 -1.09
C THR A 57 4.14 8.57 0.28
N PRO A 58 5.29 8.26 0.91
CA PRO A 58 5.34 7.47 2.14
C PRO A 58 4.59 8.13 3.32
N LEU A 59 4.73 9.45 3.51
CA LEU A 59 4.04 10.19 4.56
C LEU A 59 2.53 10.24 4.35
N ALA A 60 2.07 10.58 3.14
CA ALA A 60 0.63 10.66 2.86
C ALA A 60 -0.02 9.26 2.98
N SER A 61 0.68 8.21 2.54
CA SER A 61 0.17 6.84 2.59
C SER A 61 -0.02 6.36 4.02
N VAL A 62 0.96 6.57 4.91
CA VAL A 62 0.83 6.10 6.30
C VAL A 62 -0.21 6.91 7.08
N VAL A 63 -0.28 8.22 6.87
CA VAL A 63 -1.29 9.08 7.53
C VAL A 63 -2.70 8.68 7.07
N PHE A 64 -2.91 8.48 5.77
CA PHE A 64 -4.20 8.05 5.23
C PHE A 64 -4.70 6.76 5.90
N ILE A 65 -3.83 5.78 6.07
CA ILE A 65 -4.19 4.51 6.69
C ILE A 65 -4.42 4.66 8.21
N ALA A 66 -3.60 5.45 8.89
CA ALA A 66 -3.77 5.71 10.33
C ALA A 66 -5.11 6.39 10.63
N GLU A 67 -5.50 7.38 9.83
CA GLU A 67 -6.82 8.01 9.92
C GLU A 67 -7.94 7.02 9.61
N SER A 68 -7.81 6.24 8.53
CA SER A 68 -8.84 5.25 8.13
C SER A 68 -9.06 4.17 9.19
N THR A 69 -8.00 3.75 9.87
CA THR A 69 -8.03 2.71 10.92
C THR A 69 -8.34 3.27 12.31
N HIS A 70 -8.48 4.60 12.45
CA HIS A 70 -8.68 5.29 13.73
C HIS A 70 -7.64 4.92 14.81
N SER A 71 -6.42 4.57 14.39
CA SER A 71 -5.37 4.11 15.29
C SER A 71 -4.02 4.72 14.91
N SER A 72 -3.63 5.72 15.69
CA SER A 72 -2.32 6.38 15.57
C SER A 72 -1.16 5.48 15.98
N ALA A 73 -1.42 4.36 16.66
CA ALA A 73 -0.40 3.38 17.04
C ALA A 73 0.32 2.77 15.82
N TYR A 74 -0.32 2.77 14.66
CA TYR A 74 0.26 2.24 13.42
C TYR A 74 1.14 3.24 12.66
N LEU A 75 1.22 4.52 13.07
CA LEU A 75 1.97 5.54 12.34
C LEU A 75 3.47 5.26 12.31
N ILE A 76 4.09 5.01 13.46
CA ILE A 76 5.54 4.78 13.56
C ILE A 76 5.96 3.51 12.80
N PRO A 77 5.37 2.32 13.07
CA PRO A 77 5.73 1.11 12.33
C PRO A 77 5.36 1.21 10.85
N GLY A 78 4.24 1.86 10.52
CA GLY A 78 3.80 2.10 9.15
C GLY A 78 4.78 2.95 8.37
N LEU A 79 5.33 4.00 8.98
CA LEU A 79 6.28 4.89 8.34
C LEU A 79 7.60 4.15 8.02
N MET A 80 8.05 3.28 8.91
CA MET A 80 9.23 2.44 8.64
C MET A 80 8.97 1.49 7.46
N ALA A 81 7.80 0.84 7.43
CA ALA A 81 7.40 -0.04 6.34
C ALA A 81 7.24 0.71 5.00
N THR A 82 6.63 1.90 5.00
CA THR A 82 6.44 2.69 3.78
C THR A 82 7.75 3.25 3.23
N VAL A 83 8.69 3.64 4.09
CA VAL A 83 10.04 4.05 3.67
C VAL A 83 10.79 2.89 3.05
N PHE A 84 10.74 1.70 3.67
CA PHE A 84 11.37 0.51 3.11
C PHE A 84 10.78 0.14 1.74
N ALA A 85 9.46 0.19 1.61
CA ALA A 85 8.75 -0.06 0.35
C ALA A 85 9.07 1.00 -0.72
N TYR A 86 9.20 2.27 -0.32
CA TYR A 86 9.58 3.36 -1.21
C TYR A 86 10.98 3.16 -1.79
N VAL A 87 11.95 2.80 -0.93
CA VAL A 87 13.35 2.56 -1.33
C VAL A 87 13.46 1.33 -2.23
N THR A 88 12.76 0.25 -1.88
CA THR A 88 12.79 -0.99 -2.67
C THR A 88 12.06 -0.86 -4.01
N SER A 89 11.02 -0.01 -4.12
CA SER A 89 10.31 0.18 -5.39
C SER A 89 11.03 1.10 -6.39
N GLY A 90 12.25 1.56 -6.13
CA GLY A 90 13.13 2.20 -7.12
C GLY A 90 12.64 3.57 -7.64
N ALA A 91 12.90 3.93 -8.90
CA ALA A 91 12.51 5.23 -9.48
C ALA A 91 11.13 5.23 -10.18
N THR A 92 10.48 4.07 -10.29
CA THR A 92 9.23 3.93 -11.03
C THR A 92 8.03 4.36 -10.17
N SER A 93 7.26 5.33 -10.66
CA SER A 93 5.96 5.72 -10.08
C SER A 93 4.85 5.55 -11.12
N ILE A 94 3.70 5.08 -10.65
CA ILE A 94 2.46 4.94 -11.43
C ILE A 94 1.89 6.31 -11.86
N SER A 95 2.20 7.40 -11.16
CA SER A 95 1.75 8.74 -11.57
C SER A 95 2.67 9.43 -12.57
N SER A 96 3.74 8.79 -13.04
CA SER A 96 4.65 9.37 -14.03
C SER A 96 3.96 9.83 -15.33
N HIS A 97 2.77 9.29 -15.63
CA HIS A 97 1.92 9.65 -16.78
C HIS A 97 0.78 10.64 -16.43
N GLN A 98 0.76 11.19 -15.21
CA GLN A 98 -0.20 12.17 -14.71
C GLN A 98 0.59 13.42 -14.26
N ARG A 99 1.13 14.17 -15.22
CA ARG A 99 1.67 15.52 -14.98
C ARG A 99 0.68 16.56 -15.48
#